data_AF-A0AAN9VW03-F1
#
_entry.id   AF-A0AAN9VW03-F1
#
_cell.length_a   1.000
_cell.length_b   1.000
_cell.length_c   1.000
_cell.angle_alpha   90.00
_cell.angle_beta   90.00
_cell.angle_gamma   90.00
#
_symmetry.space_group_name_H-M   'P 1'
#
loop_
_entity.id
_entity.type
_entity.pdbx_description
1 polymer ?
#
loop_
_entity_poly.entity_id
_entity_poly.type
_entity_poly.pdbx_seq_one_letter_code
_entity_poly.pdbx_strand_id
1 'polypeptide(L)'
;MGGTLNGDREHQSYPQRWMAAGAVITLMESAGMLATVAVGLSMYDCSLNTSSDTLWEMTRLYYFSRAKCSPYKVNNNDYFIDGVNKAANRTVIFMSLYTVLYSFWFIASILLLVSAIKGKKMKPNLGRNLQYIWVIPTGCIIILDVIATILFSVDLMSTKDFESVMGLLNIKFDGSTVELESHLSEPPKVMALLASKAGLLWLINVVFLIILLVQFKKMFHLRKQEQFVEAHLSTMPAYLWPPKLAEKNLSLSKDAIAPKPAPTIPRLINQDGIGIVAAPQHSGTMGGPRRPSALQIAARQGFSYERPNSGGWSPTNPPSLSRNPQMSAPQGGAPQENPEHWYSRNARMPPAENERPSNILQRDNDVFY
;
A
#
# COMPACT_ATOMS: atom_id res chain seq x y z
N MET A 1 -47.76 27.49 -19.70
CA MET A 1 -46.90 27.50 -18.50
C MET A 1 -46.33 26.11 -18.33
N GLY A 2 -45.12 25.88 -18.83
CA GLY A 2 -44.40 24.60 -18.71
C GLY A 2 -43.35 24.71 -17.61
N GLY A 3 -43.65 24.19 -16.43
CA GLY A 3 -42.67 24.08 -15.34
C GLY A 3 -41.66 22.99 -15.69
N THR A 4 -40.45 23.37 -16.03
CA THR A 4 -39.35 22.45 -16.30
C THR A 4 -38.89 21.81 -14.99
N LEU A 5 -39.22 20.52 -14.82
CA LEU A 5 -38.69 19.62 -13.79
C LEU A 5 -37.16 19.49 -13.93
N ASN A 6 -36.42 20.41 -13.33
CA ASN A 6 -34.96 20.40 -13.27
C ASN A 6 -34.40 19.85 -11.94
N GLY A 7 -35.27 19.33 -11.06
CA GLY A 7 -34.93 18.95 -9.68
C GLY A 7 -34.13 17.64 -9.51
N ASP A 8 -34.19 16.71 -10.46
CA ASP A 8 -33.70 15.34 -10.21
C ASP A 8 -32.25 15.07 -10.66
N ARG A 9 -31.51 16.06 -11.16
CA ARG A 9 -30.11 15.86 -11.62
C ARG A 9 -29.05 15.96 -10.52
N GLU A 10 -29.36 16.54 -9.36
CA GLU A 10 -28.31 16.79 -8.35
C GLU A 10 -27.91 15.55 -7.54
N HIS A 11 -28.79 14.55 -7.38
CA HIS A 11 -28.48 13.40 -6.52
C HIS A 11 -27.56 12.34 -7.14
N GLN A 12 -27.32 12.35 -8.46
CA GLN A 12 -26.47 11.36 -9.12
C GLN A 12 -24.99 11.77 -9.29
N SER A 13 -24.61 13.01 -8.98
CA SER A 13 -23.25 13.51 -9.26
C SER A 13 -22.22 13.20 -8.16
N TYR A 14 -22.67 12.95 -6.93
CA TYR A 14 -21.77 12.66 -5.80
C TYR A 14 -20.93 11.37 -5.95
N PRO A 15 -21.47 10.20 -6.33
CA PRO A 15 -20.69 8.96 -6.32
C PRO A 15 -19.53 8.93 -7.33
N GLN A 16 -19.63 9.66 -8.45
CA GLN A 16 -18.57 9.70 -9.47
C GLN A 16 -17.31 10.41 -9.00
N ARG A 17 -17.44 11.50 -8.22
CA ARG A 17 -16.28 12.27 -7.74
C ARG A 17 -15.44 11.46 -6.74
N TRP A 18 -16.10 10.71 -5.85
CA TRP A 18 -15.44 9.83 -4.90
C TRP A 18 -14.74 8.65 -5.57
N MET A 19 -15.36 8.06 -6.61
CA MET A 19 -14.71 7.00 -7.38
C MET A 19 -13.46 7.49 -8.12
N ALA A 20 -13.50 8.69 -8.71
CA ALA A 20 -12.34 9.26 -9.37
C ALA A 20 -11.20 9.55 -8.38
N ALA A 21 -11.52 10.15 -7.23
CA ALA A 21 -10.53 10.42 -6.18
C ALA A 21 -9.90 9.13 -5.64
N GLY A 22 -10.72 8.11 -5.34
CA GLY A 22 -10.25 6.80 -4.91
C GLY A 22 -9.32 6.16 -5.95
N ALA A 23 -9.71 6.17 -7.23
CA ALA A 23 -8.89 5.61 -8.30
C ALA A 23 -7.54 6.32 -8.46
N VAL A 24 -7.47 7.65 -8.27
CA VAL A 24 -6.20 8.40 -8.31
C VAL A 24 -5.30 8.02 -7.12
N ILE A 25 -5.87 7.96 -5.91
CA ILE A 25 -5.12 7.60 -4.71
C ILE A 25 -4.54 6.19 -4.85
N THR A 26 -5.35 5.20 -5.27
CA THR A 26 -4.87 3.83 -5.44
C THR A 26 -3.90 3.67 -6.59
N LEU A 27 -4.02 4.50 -7.64
CA LEU A 27 -3.04 4.54 -8.72
C LEU A 27 -1.68 5.03 -8.23
N MET A 28 -1.65 6.10 -7.42
CA MET A 28 -0.41 6.61 -6.83
C MET A 28 0.19 5.60 -5.85
N GLU A 29 -0.63 4.99 -5.01
CA GLU A 29 -0.17 3.99 -4.04
C GLU A 29 0.40 2.75 -4.73
N SER A 30 -0.32 2.20 -5.72
CA SER A 30 0.16 1.04 -6.49
C SER A 30 1.44 1.33 -7.26
N ALA A 31 1.57 2.52 -7.86
CA ALA A 31 2.80 2.93 -8.52
C ALA A 31 3.98 3.04 -7.54
N GLY A 32 3.76 3.67 -6.39
CA GLY A 32 4.77 3.78 -5.33
C GLY A 32 5.24 2.42 -4.83
N MET A 33 4.29 1.52 -4.55
CA MET A 33 4.60 0.17 -4.10
C MET A 33 5.31 -0.67 -5.15
N LEU A 34 4.93 -0.56 -6.44
CA LEU A 34 5.66 -1.21 -7.53
C LEU A 34 7.11 -0.73 -7.63
N ALA A 35 7.34 0.58 -7.45
CA ALA A 35 8.70 1.12 -7.41
C ALA A 35 9.50 0.57 -6.21
N THR A 36 8.90 0.53 -5.02
CA THR A 36 9.53 -0.04 -3.82
C THR A 36 9.87 -1.52 -4.01
N VAL A 37 8.96 -2.31 -4.58
CA VAL A 37 9.19 -3.73 -4.85
C VAL A 37 10.27 -3.93 -5.90
N ALA A 38 10.29 -3.12 -6.96
CA ALA A 38 11.34 -3.16 -7.97
C ALA A 38 12.72 -2.85 -7.38
N VAL A 39 12.82 -1.88 -6.47
CA VAL A 39 14.05 -1.59 -5.72
C VAL A 39 14.45 -2.79 -4.85
N GLY A 40 13.51 -3.39 -4.10
CA GLY A 40 13.78 -4.56 -3.27
C GLY A 40 14.27 -5.79 -4.07
N LEU A 41 13.64 -6.06 -5.22
CA LEU A 41 14.10 -7.13 -6.12
C LEU A 41 15.47 -6.81 -6.73
N SER A 42 15.74 -5.55 -7.08
CA SER A 42 17.05 -5.13 -7.57
C SER A 42 18.16 -5.23 -6.52
N MET A 43 17.81 -5.02 -5.23
CA MET A 43 18.72 -5.27 -4.10
C MET A 43 19.02 -6.75 -3.92
N TYR A 44 18.00 -7.61 -4.09
CA TYR A 44 18.16 -9.07 -4.04
C TYR A 44 19.01 -9.63 -5.18
N ASP A 45 18.89 -9.05 -6.38
CA ASP A 45 19.73 -9.38 -7.54
C ASP A 45 21.07 -8.62 -7.56
N CYS A 46 21.34 -7.82 -6.52
CA CYS A 46 22.63 -7.17 -6.30
C CYS A 46 23.06 -6.23 -7.42
N SER A 47 22.06 -5.68 -8.11
CA SER A 47 22.23 -4.70 -9.18
C SER A 47 22.37 -3.27 -8.65
N LEU A 48 21.97 -3.03 -7.39
CA LEU A 48 22.08 -1.72 -6.74
C LEU A 48 23.30 -1.69 -5.82
N ASN A 49 24.17 -0.69 -6.02
CA ASN A 49 25.32 -0.43 -5.16
C ASN A 49 24.91 0.63 -4.12
N THR A 50 24.68 0.21 -2.88
CA THR A 50 24.13 1.04 -1.78
C THR A 50 25.22 1.50 -0.82
N SER A 51 26.37 1.97 -1.33
CA SER A 51 27.59 2.03 -0.52
C SER A 51 27.68 3.13 0.55
N SER A 52 26.67 3.98 0.77
CA SER A 52 26.79 5.16 1.63
C SER A 52 25.92 5.18 2.87
N ASP A 53 24.90 4.32 2.97
CA ASP A 53 23.96 4.34 4.10
C ASP A 53 23.94 3.01 4.83
N THR A 54 24.39 3.05 6.09
CA THR A 54 24.49 1.88 6.97
C THR A 54 23.13 1.20 7.11
N LEU A 55 22.04 1.96 7.16
CA LEU A 55 20.69 1.41 7.28
C LEU A 55 20.31 0.56 6.05
N TRP A 56 20.67 1.02 4.85
CA TRP A 56 20.40 0.31 3.60
C TRP A 56 21.24 -0.95 3.47
N GLU A 57 22.53 -0.90 3.81
CA GLU A 57 23.39 -2.09 3.80
C GLU A 57 22.92 -3.12 4.83
N MET A 58 22.52 -2.70 6.03
CA MET A 58 21.93 -3.60 7.02
C MET A 58 20.60 -4.20 6.55
N THR A 59 19.75 -3.40 5.90
CA THR A 59 18.49 -3.90 5.32
C THR A 59 18.73 -4.91 4.21
N ARG A 60 19.74 -4.65 3.38
CA ARG A 60 20.20 -5.57 2.34
C ARG A 60 20.73 -6.87 2.94
N LEU A 61 21.56 -6.79 3.98
CA LEU A 61 22.10 -7.95 4.71
C LEU A 61 20.99 -8.77 5.36
N TYR A 62 19.96 -8.14 5.92
CA TYR A 62 18.92 -8.84 6.68
C TYR A 62 17.87 -9.49 5.77
N TYR A 63 17.39 -8.74 4.78
CA TYR A 63 16.20 -9.09 4.01
C TYR A 63 16.47 -9.41 2.54
N PHE A 64 17.66 -9.12 2.03
CA PHE A 64 18.01 -9.31 0.63
C PHE A 64 19.35 -10.05 0.48
N SER A 65 19.84 -10.72 1.53
CA SER A 65 21.11 -11.41 1.47
C SER A 65 21.05 -12.66 0.60
N ARG A 66 22.07 -12.83 -0.24
CA ARG A 66 22.25 -14.00 -1.10
C ARG A 66 23.75 -14.29 -1.19
N ALA A 67 24.14 -15.56 -1.12
CA ALA A 67 25.54 -15.98 -1.23
C ALA A 67 26.30 -15.35 -2.42
N LYS A 68 25.61 -15.16 -3.56
CA LYS A 68 26.19 -14.54 -4.77
C LYS A 68 26.64 -13.08 -4.61
N CYS A 69 26.20 -12.43 -3.55
CA CYS A 69 26.40 -11.00 -3.32
C CYS A 69 27.35 -10.71 -2.16
N SER A 70 27.95 -11.75 -1.59
CA SER A 70 29.02 -11.67 -0.60
C SER A 70 30.32 -11.21 -1.27
N PRO A 71 31.20 -10.46 -0.58
CA PRO A 71 31.08 -10.00 0.81
C PRO A 71 30.20 -8.75 0.97
N TYR A 72 29.53 -8.65 2.13
CA TYR A 72 28.78 -7.47 2.54
C TYR A 72 29.67 -6.54 3.36
N LYS A 73 29.71 -5.27 3.02
CA LYS A 73 30.52 -4.27 3.73
C LYS A 73 29.65 -3.50 4.71
N VAL A 74 29.87 -3.71 6.00
CA VAL A 74 29.22 -2.93 7.04
C VAL A 74 30.28 -2.32 7.96
N ASN A 75 30.30 -0.98 8.03
CA ASN A 75 31.30 -0.21 8.76
C ASN A 75 32.76 -0.63 8.45
N ASN A 76 33.08 -0.81 7.16
CA ASN A 76 34.39 -1.27 6.65
C ASN A 76 34.79 -2.73 6.97
N ASN A 77 33.94 -3.49 7.66
CA ASN A 77 34.16 -4.91 7.88
C ASN A 77 33.44 -5.74 6.80
N ASP A 78 34.12 -6.76 6.28
CA ASP A 78 33.57 -7.71 5.31
C ASP A 78 32.87 -8.88 6.02
N TYR A 79 31.59 -9.08 5.75
CA TYR A 79 30.79 -10.19 6.27
C TYR A 79 30.50 -11.20 5.16
N PHE A 80 30.83 -12.46 5.43
CA PHE A 80 30.57 -13.58 4.53
C PHE A 80 29.32 -14.33 4.98
N ILE A 81 28.37 -14.53 4.05
CA ILE A 81 27.14 -15.28 4.30
C ILE A 81 27.20 -16.61 3.55
N ASP A 82 27.10 -17.71 4.30
CA ASP A 82 26.99 -19.06 3.76
C ASP A 82 25.52 -19.34 3.39
N GLY A 83 25.14 -19.02 2.15
CA GLY A 83 23.85 -19.42 1.57
C GLY A 83 22.78 -18.32 1.48
N VAL A 84 21.51 -18.72 1.53
CA VAL A 84 20.36 -17.80 1.49
C VAL A 84 19.71 -17.79 2.87
N ASN A 85 19.65 -16.62 3.49
CA ASN A 85 18.95 -16.43 4.75
C ASN A 85 17.45 -16.73 4.57
N LYS A 86 16.85 -17.41 5.55
CA LYS A 86 15.40 -17.68 5.63
C LYS A 86 14.56 -16.40 5.51
N ALA A 87 14.99 -15.31 6.16
CA ALA A 87 14.31 -14.02 6.08
C ALA A 87 14.37 -13.42 4.66
N ALA A 88 15.49 -13.57 3.96
CA ALA A 88 15.64 -13.11 2.60
C ALA A 88 14.73 -13.87 1.63
N ASN A 89 14.69 -15.21 1.73
CA ASN A 89 13.80 -16.03 0.89
C ASN A 89 12.32 -15.67 1.11
N ARG A 90 11.91 -15.51 2.38
CA ARG A 90 10.54 -15.08 2.73
C ARG A 90 10.23 -13.71 2.12
N THR A 91 11.14 -12.74 2.23
CA THR A 91 10.95 -11.39 1.72
C THR A 91 10.79 -11.37 0.21
N VAL A 92 11.57 -12.15 -0.53
CA VAL A 92 11.44 -12.27 -1.99
C VAL A 92 10.10 -12.86 -2.40
N ILE A 93 9.57 -13.83 -1.64
CA ILE A 93 8.23 -14.38 -1.88
C ILE A 93 7.17 -13.27 -1.73
N PHE A 94 7.23 -12.49 -0.64
CA PHE A 94 6.31 -11.35 -0.44
C PHE A 94 6.46 -10.31 -1.54
N MET A 95 7.68 -9.91 -1.91
CA MET A 95 7.93 -8.97 -3.00
C MET A 95 7.34 -9.48 -4.33
N SER A 96 7.51 -10.76 -4.64
CA SER A 96 6.95 -11.37 -5.86
C SER A 96 5.41 -11.32 -5.87
N LEU A 97 4.78 -11.68 -4.74
CA LEU A 97 3.32 -11.60 -4.58
C LEU A 97 2.82 -10.16 -4.70
N TYR A 98 3.54 -9.21 -4.08
CA TYR A 98 3.24 -7.79 -4.18
C TYR A 98 3.35 -7.29 -5.62
N THR A 99 4.37 -7.67 -6.38
CA THR A 99 4.49 -7.30 -7.81
C THR A 99 3.23 -7.68 -8.58
N VAL A 100 2.75 -8.91 -8.42
CA VAL A 100 1.55 -9.41 -9.14
C VAL A 100 0.31 -8.65 -8.70
N LEU A 101 0.08 -8.53 -7.39
CA LEU A 101 -1.11 -7.87 -6.84
C LEU A 101 -1.15 -6.38 -7.17
N TYR A 102 -0.04 -5.65 -6.99
CA TYR A 102 0.03 -4.22 -7.30
C TYR A 102 -0.04 -3.95 -8.80
N SER A 103 0.51 -4.82 -9.66
CA SER A 103 0.35 -4.67 -11.11
C SER A 103 -1.12 -4.78 -11.51
N PHE A 104 -1.82 -5.78 -10.98
CA PHE A 104 -3.25 -5.94 -11.24
C PHE A 104 -4.06 -4.77 -10.66
N TRP A 105 -3.73 -4.31 -9.45
CA TRP A 105 -4.40 -3.18 -8.80
C TRP A 105 -4.14 -1.84 -9.51
N PHE A 106 -2.94 -1.64 -10.07
CA PHE A 106 -2.58 -0.50 -10.90
C PHE A 106 -3.43 -0.47 -12.19
N ILE A 107 -3.49 -1.60 -12.91
CA ILE A 107 -4.34 -1.73 -14.12
C ILE A 107 -5.82 -1.50 -13.78
N ALA A 108 -6.32 -2.08 -12.69
CA ALA A 108 -7.69 -1.88 -12.23
C ALA A 108 -7.98 -0.41 -11.92
N SER A 109 -7.03 0.29 -11.30
CA SER A 109 -7.14 1.72 -10.99
C SER A 109 -7.20 2.59 -12.25
N ILE A 110 -6.41 2.28 -13.28
CA ILE A 110 -6.49 2.95 -14.59
C ILE A 110 -7.86 2.72 -15.23
N LEU A 111 -8.36 1.48 -15.24
CA LEU A 111 -9.66 1.17 -15.82
C LEU A 111 -10.81 1.89 -15.10
N LEU A 112 -10.75 1.98 -13.77
CA LEU A 112 -11.70 2.78 -12.99
C LEU A 112 -11.62 4.26 -13.30
N LEU A 113 -10.42 4.82 -13.41
CA LEU A 113 -10.21 6.23 -13.76
C LEU A 113 -10.77 6.54 -15.14
N VAL A 114 -10.50 5.69 -16.13
CA VAL A 114 -11.06 5.81 -17.50
C VAL A 114 -12.58 5.71 -17.47
N SER A 115 -13.14 4.82 -16.66
CA SER A 115 -14.59 4.69 -16.48
C SER A 115 -15.19 5.96 -15.87
N ALA A 116 -14.56 6.51 -14.84
CA ALA A 116 -14.99 7.74 -14.18
C ALA A 116 -14.99 8.95 -15.14
N ILE A 117 -13.96 9.08 -15.98
CA ILE A 117 -13.87 10.16 -16.98
C ILE A 117 -14.92 10.00 -18.08
N LYS A 118 -15.14 8.76 -18.56
CA LYS A 118 -16.10 8.49 -19.64
C LYS A 118 -17.56 8.51 -19.18
N GLY A 119 -17.81 8.41 -17.88
CA GLY A 119 -19.00 8.82 -17.11
C GLY A 119 -20.38 8.39 -17.60
N LYS A 120 -20.79 8.85 -18.79
CA LYS A 120 -22.12 8.64 -19.39
C LYS A 120 -22.09 7.73 -20.62
N LYS A 121 -20.92 7.46 -21.21
CA LYS A 121 -20.78 6.67 -22.44
C LYS A 121 -20.59 5.17 -22.17
N MET A 122 -20.30 4.76 -20.94
CA MET A 122 -20.11 3.35 -20.61
C MET A 122 -21.44 2.66 -20.28
N LYS A 123 -21.58 1.41 -20.74
CA LYS A 123 -22.70 0.55 -20.37
C LYS A 123 -22.72 0.37 -18.83
N PRO A 124 -23.88 0.49 -18.16
CA PRO A 124 -23.97 0.44 -16.69
C PRO A 124 -23.43 -0.87 -16.10
N ASN A 125 -23.59 -1.98 -16.83
CA ASN A 125 -23.05 -3.29 -16.41
C ASN A 125 -21.52 -3.32 -16.37
N LEU A 126 -20.84 -2.56 -17.24
CA LEU A 126 -19.38 -2.54 -17.30
C LEU A 126 -18.79 -1.81 -16.09
N GLY A 127 -19.39 -0.69 -15.68
CA GLY A 127 -18.96 0.07 -14.50
C GLY A 127 -18.99 -0.78 -13.22
N ARG A 128 -20.04 -1.60 -13.04
CA ARG A 128 -20.13 -2.51 -11.89
C ARG A 128 -19.05 -3.61 -11.93
N ASN A 129 -18.78 -4.18 -13.09
CA ASN A 129 -17.75 -5.22 -13.22
C ASN A 129 -16.35 -4.67 -12.93
N LEU A 130 -16.06 -3.44 -13.34
CA LEU A 130 -14.80 -2.76 -13.04
C LEU A 130 -14.59 -2.53 -11.54
N GLN A 131 -15.66 -2.24 -10.79
CA GLN A 131 -15.58 -2.12 -9.33
C GLN A 131 -15.19 -3.46 -8.68
N TYR A 132 -15.72 -4.59 -9.15
CA TYR A 132 -15.34 -5.90 -8.62
C TYR A 132 -13.86 -6.22 -8.88
N ILE A 133 -13.38 -5.91 -10.09
CA ILE A 133 -11.97 -6.09 -10.47
C ILE A 133 -11.04 -5.29 -9.56
N TRP A 134 -11.49 -4.16 -9.00
CA TRP A 134 -10.71 -3.39 -8.04
C TRP A 134 -10.85 -3.88 -6.58
N VAL A 135 -12.04 -4.32 -6.16
CA VAL A 135 -12.27 -4.75 -4.75
C VAL A 135 -11.49 -6.01 -4.41
N ILE A 136 -11.47 -6.99 -5.30
CA ILE A 136 -10.77 -8.27 -5.08
C ILE A 136 -9.28 -8.08 -4.73
N PRO A 137 -8.46 -7.41 -5.57
CA PRO A 137 -7.05 -7.19 -5.25
C PRO A 137 -6.86 -6.30 -4.03
N THR A 138 -7.74 -5.31 -3.81
CA THR A 138 -7.67 -4.47 -2.60
C THR A 138 -7.79 -5.32 -1.33
N GLY A 139 -8.75 -6.25 -1.30
CA GLY A 139 -8.90 -7.20 -0.18
C GLY A 139 -7.69 -8.10 0.00
N CYS A 140 -7.15 -8.66 -1.09
CA CYS A 140 -5.94 -9.48 -1.05
C CYS A 140 -4.72 -8.72 -0.54
N ILE A 141 -4.52 -7.47 -0.98
CA ILE A 141 -3.43 -6.60 -0.55
C ILE A 141 -3.55 -6.31 0.95
N ILE A 142 -4.75 -5.98 1.46
CA ILE A 142 -4.96 -5.73 2.89
C ILE A 142 -4.59 -6.95 3.74
N ILE A 143 -5.01 -8.15 3.32
CA ILE A 143 -4.67 -9.40 4.03
C ILE A 143 -3.15 -9.62 3.99
N LEU A 144 -2.53 -9.43 2.83
CA LEU A 144 -1.09 -9.61 2.67
C LEU A 144 -0.29 -8.61 3.52
N ASP A 145 -0.73 -7.35 3.59
CA ASP A 145 -0.13 -6.30 4.42
C ASP A 145 -0.20 -6.65 5.91
N VAL A 146 -1.32 -7.21 6.39
CA VAL A 146 -1.45 -7.68 7.78
C VAL A 146 -0.48 -8.81 8.06
N ILE A 147 -0.40 -9.81 7.17
CA ILE A 147 0.51 -10.96 7.33
C ILE A 147 1.96 -10.47 7.32
N ALA A 148 2.34 -9.62 6.36
CA ALA A 148 3.69 -9.06 6.26
C ALA A 148 4.05 -8.25 7.50
N THR A 149 3.13 -7.40 7.98
CA THR A 149 3.33 -6.59 9.19
C THR A 149 3.56 -7.46 10.42
N ILE A 150 2.77 -8.53 10.61
CA ILE A 150 2.95 -9.47 11.72
C ILE A 150 4.34 -10.13 11.62
N LEU A 151 4.73 -10.61 10.44
CA LEU A 151 6.02 -11.28 10.24
C LEU A 151 7.21 -10.37 10.51
N PHE A 152 7.21 -9.14 9.98
CA PHE A 152 8.30 -8.19 10.24
C PHE A 152 8.29 -7.67 11.69
N SER A 153 7.12 -7.63 12.34
CA SER A 153 7.03 -7.34 13.78
C SER A 153 7.60 -8.47 14.63
N VAL A 154 7.42 -9.73 14.22
CA VAL A 154 8.06 -10.88 14.87
C VAL A 154 9.58 -10.80 14.70
N ASP A 155 10.08 -10.48 13.51
CA ASP A 155 11.52 -10.27 13.30
C ASP A 155 12.06 -9.16 14.21
N LEU A 156 11.32 -8.06 14.38
CA LEU A 156 11.69 -6.97 15.28
C LEU A 156 11.77 -7.41 16.75
N MET A 157 10.93 -8.36 17.17
CA MET A 157 11.04 -8.93 18.51
C MET A 157 12.27 -9.83 18.64
N SER A 158 12.63 -10.55 17.58
CA SER A 158 13.83 -11.39 17.52
C SER A 158 15.13 -10.61 17.49
N THR A 159 15.13 -9.32 17.09
CA THR A 159 16.34 -8.49 17.11
C THR A 159 16.72 -7.91 18.46
N LYS A 160 15.99 -8.26 19.53
CA LYS A 160 16.37 -7.91 20.91
C LYS A 160 17.55 -8.72 21.43
N ASP A 161 17.82 -9.87 20.82
CA ASP A 161 18.89 -10.78 21.21
C ASP A 161 19.87 -10.94 20.04
N PHE A 162 21.11 -10.52 20.25
CA PHE A 162 22.15 -10.51 19.23
C PHE A 162 22.44 -11.92 18.69
N GLU A 163 22.44 -12.94 19.55
CA GLU A 163 22.67 -14.33 19.16
C GLU A 163 21.56 -14.83 18.22
N SER A 164 20.32 -14.48 18.53
CA SER A 164 19.15 -14.77 17.69
C SER A 164 19.26 -14.14 16.30
N VAL A 165 19.81 -12.92 16.19
CA VAL A 165 20.01 -12.27 14.88
C VAL A 165 21.11 -12.95 14.07
N MET A 166 22.23 -13.30 14.71
CA MET A 166 23.33 -13.98 14.03
C MET A 166 22.90 -15.37 13.52
N GLY A 167 22.13 -16.10 14.33
CA GLY A 167 21.51 -17.37 13.91
C GLY A 167 20.53 -17.19 12.75
N LEU A 168 19.79 -16.08 12.70
CA LEU A 168 18.89 -15.76 11.59
C LEU A 168 19.65 -15.40 10.31
N LEU A 169 20.77 -14.66 10.42
CA LEU A 169 21.61 -14.26 9.29
C LEU A 169 22.55 -15.37 8.79
N ASN A 170 22.71 -16.47 9.54
CA ASN A 170 23.72 -17.52 9.31
C ASN A 170 25.16 -16.96 9.19
N ILE A 171 25.48 -15.94 9.99
CA ILE A 171 26.83 -15.34 10.02
C ILE A 171 27.65 -16.03 11.12
N LYS A 172 28.87 -16.49 10.78
CA LYS A 172 29.83 -17.01 11.75
C LYS A 172 30.48 -15.85 12.50
N PHE A 173 30.41 -15.90 13.83
CA PHE A 173 30.90 -14.84 14.71
C PHE A 173 32.40 -15.00 14.98
N ASP A 174 33.18 -13.92 14.82
CA ASP A 174 34.63 -13.89 15.10
C ASP A 174 35.04 -12.84 16.15
N GLY A 175 34.13 -12.49 17.08
CA GLY A 175 34.46 -11.67 18.27
C GLY A 175 34.49 -10.14 18.07
N SER A 176 34.48 -9.62 16.85
CA SER A 176 34.69 -8.20 16.54
C SER A 176 33.41 -7.35 16.30
N THR A 177 32.23 -7.86 16.60
CA THR A 177 30.95 -7.34 16.07
C THR A 177 30.11 -6.48 17.02
N VAL A 178 30.69 -5.98 18.12
CA VAL A 178 29.99 -5.16 19.13
C VAL A 178 29.39 -3.89 18.52
N GLU A 179 29.98 -3.32 17.47
CA GLU A 179 29.44 -2.13 16.79
C GLU A 179 28.21 -2.41 15.92
N LEU A 180 27.91 -3.67 15.59
CA LEU A 180 26.72 -4.02 14.81
C LEU A 180 25.44 -3.90 15.65
N GLU A 181 25.57 -4.07 16.98
CA GLU A 181 24.45 -4.25 17.91
C GLU A 181 23.46 -3.07 17.90
N SER A 182 23.96 -1.84 17.81
CA SER A 182 23.11 -0.63 17.82
C SER A 182 22.19 -0.52 16.59
N HIS A 183 22.57 -1.11 15.46
CA HIS A 183 21.84 -0.96 14.18
C HIS A 183 21.00 -2.18 13.80
N LEU A 184 21.14 -3.32 14.48
CA LEU A 184 20.40 -4.56 14.14
C LEU A 184 18.87 -4.41 14.24
N SER A 185 18.40 -3.51 15.10
CA SER A 185 16.96 -3.29 15.28
C SER A 185 16.34 -2.39 14.21
N GLU A 186 17.13 -1.65 13.43
CA GLU A 186 16.62 -0.64 12.48
C GLU A 186 15.99 -1.27 11.23
N PRO A 187 16.60 -2.27 10.56
CA PRO A 187 15.99 -2.85 9.37
C PRO A 187 14.61 -3.46 9.59
N PRO A 188 14.35 -4.27 10.65
CA PRO A 188 13.01 -4.80 10.89
C PRO A 188 12.00 -3.70 11.22
N LYS A 189 12.41 -2.61 11.90
CA LYS A 189 11.53 -1.45 12.12
C LYS A 189 11.12 -0.82 10.79
N VAL A 190 12.07 -0.59 9.90
CA VAL A 190 11.81 0.00 8.57
C VAL A 190 10.93 -0.92 7.74
N MET A 191 11.20 -2.22 7.71
CA MET A 191 10.39 -3.18 6.95
C MET A 191 8.99 -3.35 7.54
N ALA A 192 8.84 -3.34 8.87
CA ALA A 192 7.52 -3.34 9.51
C ALA A 192 6.75 -2.04 9.21
N LEU A 193 7.41 -0.89 9.24
CA LEU A 193 6.80 0.40 8.88
C LEU A 193 6.36 0.42 7.42
N LEU A 194 7.20 -0.05 6.50
CA LEU A 194 6.89 -0.17 5.07
C LEU A 194 5.73 -1.14 4.82
N ALA A 195 5.73 -2.31 5.46
CA ALA A 195 4.64 -3.29 5.34
C ALA A 195 3.32 -2.76 5.91
N SER A 196 3.36 -1.98 6.99
CA SER A 196 2.19 -1.31 7.54
C SER A 196 1.71 -0.11 6.72
N LYS A 197 2.47 0.31 5.70
CA LYS A 197 2.25 1.52 4.90
C LYS A 197 2.00 2.77 5.75
N ALA A 198 2.77 2.91 6.82
CA ALA A 198 2.62 3.95 7.84
C ALA A 198 1.24 3.99 8.54
N GLY A 199 0.46 2.90 8.49
CA GLY A 199 -0.85 2.70 9.14
C GLY A 199 -1.99 3.53 8.53
N LEU A 200 -1.73 4.78 8.16
CA LEU A 200 -2.75 5.72 7.66
C LEU A 200 -3.24 5.35 6.26
N LEU A 201 -2.34 4.97 5.34
CA LEU A 201 -2.73 4.49 4.01
C LEU A 201 -3.49 3.18 4.09
N TRP A 202 -3.09 2.28 5.00
CA TRP A 202 -3.80 1.05 5.26
C TRP A 202 -5.24 1.31 5.75
N LEU A 203 -5.42 2.23 6.69
CA LEU A 203 -6.74 2.61 7.23
C LEU A 203 -7.64 3.22 6.12
N ILE A 204 -7.08 4.06 5.26
CA ILE A 204 -7.80 4.62 4.10
C ILE A 204 -8.33 3.50 3.19
N ASN A 205 -7.49 2.51 2.87
CA ASN A 205 -7.91 1.37 2.04
C ASN A 205 -8.99 0.52 2.69
N VAL A 206 -8.91 0.31 4.01
CA VAL A 206 -9.96 -0.39 4.77
C VAL A 206 -11.29 0.37 4.73
N VAL A 207 -11.26 1.69 4.93
CA VAL A 207 -12.47 2.53 4.86
C VAL A 207 -13.09 2.48 3.47
N PHE A 208 -12.29 2.60 2.41
CA PHE A 208 -12.80 2.47 1.03
C PHE A 208 -13.40 1.09 0.76
N LEU A 209 -12.76 0.02 1.25
CA LEU A 209 -13.27 -1.34 1.14
C LEU A 209 -14.64 -1.46 1.83
N ILE A 210 -14.78 -0.96 3.05
CA ILE A 210 -16.05 -0.98 3.79
C ILE A 210 -17.13 -0.20 3.05
N ILE A 211 -16.84 1.02 2.58
CA ILE A 211 -17.80 1.84 1.83
C ILE A 211 -18.28 1.08 0.59
N LEU A 212 -17.37 0.47 -0.16
CA LEU A 212 -17.73 -0.28 -1.36
C LEU A 212 -18.55 -1.53 -1.00
N LEU A 213 -18.17 -2.29 0.02
CA LEU A 213 -18.93 -3.46 0.48
C LEU A 213 -20.37 -3.08 0.89
N VAL A 214 -20.55 -1.95 1.57
CA VAL A 214 -21.89 -1.43 1.91
C VAL A 214 -22.69 -1.10 0.65
N GLN A 215 -22.09 -0.43 -0.33
CA GLN A 215 -22.74 -0.15 -1.62
C GLN A 215 -23.08 -1.45 -2.36
N PHE A 216 -22.20 -2.45 -2.34
CA PHE A 216 -22.43 -3.76 -2.93
C PHE A 216 -23.60 -4.49 -2.28
N LYS A 217 -23.67 -4.49 -0.94
CA LYS A 217 -24.80 -5.10 -0.21
C LYS A 217 -26.12 -4.46 -0.61
N LYS A 218 -26.16 -3.13 -0.74
CA LYS A 218 -27.35 -2.39 -1.20
C LYS A 218 -27.75 -2.80 -2.61
N MET A 219 -26.80 -2.85 -3.55
CA MET A 219 -27.07 -3.25 -4.94
C MET A 219 -27.52 -4.70 -5.07
N PHE A 220 -26.94 -5.61 -4.28
CA PHE A 220 -27.33 -7.01 -4.27
C PHE A 220 -28.76 -7.19 -3.74
N HIS A 221 -29.14 -6.39 -2.73
CA HIS A 221 -30.48 -6.42 -2.19
C HIS A 221 -31.53 -5.93 -3.20
N LEU A 222 -31.22 -4.86 -3.94
CA LEU A 222 -32.08 -4.34 -5.02
C LEU A 222 -32.28 -5.37 -6.14
N ARG A 223 -31.19 -6.02 -6.58
CA ARG A 223 -31.29 -7.08 -7.60
C ARG A 223 -32.14 -8.26 -7.13
N LYS A 224 -32.03 -8.67 -5.87
CA LYS A 224 -32.89 -9.70 -5.30
C LYS A 224 -34.37 -9.30 -5.32
N GLN A 225 -34.68 -8.03 -5.06
CA GLN A 225 -36.05 -7.52 -5.15
C GLN A 225 -36.57 -7.52 -6.60
N GLU A 226 -35.75 -7.08 -7.56
CA GLU A 226 -36.11 -7.13 -8.99
C GLU A 226 -36.41 -8.57 -9.44
N GLN A 227 -35.52 -9.51 -9.11
CA GLN A 227 -35.73 -10.93 -9.43
C GLN A 227 -36.98 -11.52 -8.77
N PHE A 228 -37.27 -11.12 -7.52
CA PHE A 228 -38.49 -11.54 -6.84
C PHE A 228 -39.75 -10.99 -7.51
N VAL A 229 -39.72 -9.72 -7.92
CA VAL A 229 -40.83 -9.09 -8.65
C VAL A 229 -41.03 -9.74 -10.02
N GLU A 230 -39.96 -10.00 -10.77
CA GLU A 230 -40.04 -10.70 -12.07
C GLU A 230 -40.54 -12.14 -11.93
N ALA A 231 -40.07 -12.87 -10.92
CA ALA A 231 -40.56 -14.21 -10.63
C ALA A 231 -42.05 -14.18 -10.23
N HIS A 232 -42.46 -13.21 -9.42
CA HIS A 232 -43.86 -13.09 -9.02
C HIS A 232 -44.76 -12.70 -10.20
N LEU A 233 -44.34 -11.75 -11.03
CA LEU A 233 -45.06 -11.36 -12.26
C LEU A 233 -45.19 -12.53 -13.24
N SER A 234 -44.14 -13.35 -13.42
CA SER A 234 -44.21 -14.50 -14.36
C SER A 234 -45.12 -15.63 -13.87
N THR A 235 -45.42 -15.69 -12.57
CA THR A 235 -46.37 -16.66 -11.99
C THR A 235 -47.81 -16.16 -11.90
N MET A 236 -48.07 -14.87 -12.12
CA MET A 236 -49.45 -14.35 -12.09
C MET A 236 -50.21 -14.79 -13.35
N PRO A 237 -51.45 -15.30 -13.21
CA PRO A 237 -52.24 -15.68 -14.37
C PRO A 237 -52.57 -14.44 -15.23
N ALA A 238 -52.55 -14.60 -16.55
CA ALA A 238 -52.63 -13.49 -17.52
C ALA A 238 -53.86 -12.58 -17.37
N TYR A 239 -54.96 -13.08 -16.80
CA TYR A 239 -56.19 -12.30 -16.55
C TYR A 239 -56.10 -11.37 -15.34
N LEU A 240 -55.11 -11.56 -14.45
CA LEU A 240 -54.85 -10.66 -13.32
C LEU A 240 -53.91 -9.50 -13.67
N TRP A 241 -53.35 -9.50 -14.89
CA TRP A 241 -52.44 -8.43 -15.32
C TRP A 241 -53.25 -7.15 -15.53
N PRO A 242 -53.05 -6.07 -14.75
CA PRO A 242 -53.83 -4.86 -14.95
C PRO A 242 -53.35 -4.22 -16.26
N PRO A 243 -54.21 -4.08 -17.29
CA PRO A 243 -53.78 -3.58 -18.60
C PRO A 243 -53.28 -2.12 -18.54
N LYS A 244 -53.63 -1.38 -17.48
CA LYS A 244 -53.15 0.00 -17.24
C LYS A 244 -51.86 0.10 -16.41
N LEU A 245 -51.36 -0.99 -15.81
CA LEU A 245 -50.09 -0.99 -15.08
C LEU A 245 -48.90 -1.37 -15.96
N ALA A 246 -49.09 -2.04 -17.10
CA ALA A 246 -47.99 -2.35 -18.02
C ALA A 246 -47.36 -1.08 -18.62
N GLU A 247 -48.17 -0.11 -19.06
CA GLU A 247 -47.69 1.19 -19.56
C GLU A 247 -47.11 2.08 -18.44
N LYS A 248 -47.71 2.03 -17.25
CA LYS A 248 -47.26 2.84 -16.12
C LYS A 248 -46.00 2.29 -15.46
N ASN A 249 -45.79 0.97 -15.44
CA ASN A 249 -44.58 0.35 -14.88
C ASN A 249 -43.38 0.43 -15.84
N LEU A 250 -43.60 0.50 -17.16
CA LEU A 250 -42.53 0.78 -18.13
C LEU A 250 -41.99 2.22 -18.02
N SER A 251 -42.85 3.16 -17.57
CA SER A 251 -42.46 4.53 -17.24
C SER A 251 -41.93 4.64 -15.80
N LEU A 252 -42.55 3.98 -14.81
CA LEU A 252 -42.10 3.99 -13.41
C LEU A 252 -40.77 3.25 -13.20
N SER A 253 -40.43 2.23 -13.99
CA SER A 253 -39.11 1.57 -13.94
C SER A 253 -37.98 2.54 -14.34
N LYS A 254 -38.27 3.53 -15.19
CA LYS A 254 -37.34 4.62 -15.50
C LYS A 254 -37.26 5.67 -14.38
N ASP A 255 -38.33 5.86 -13.63
CA ASP A 255 -38.43 6.90 -12.58
C ASP A 255 -38.11 6.38 -11.15
N ALA A 256 -38.18 5.08 -10.88
CA ALA A 256 -37.94 4.48 -9.56
C ALA A 256 -36.46 4.46 -9.13
N ILE A 257 -35.55 4.95 -9.99
CA ILE A 257 -34.15 5.23 -9.62
C ILE A 257 -34.02 6.63 -8.99
N ALA A 258 -35.06 7.48 -9.06
CA ALA A 258 -35.08 8.76 -8.37
C ALA A 258 -35.38 8.57 -6.86
N PRO A 259 -34.54 9.05 -5.94
CA PRO A 259 -34.83 9.00 -4.52
C PRO A 259 -36.09 9.82 -4.21
N LYS A 260 -37.04 9.18 -3.52
CA LYS A 260 -38.30 9.80 -3.07
C LYS A 260 -37.97 11.12 -2.34
N PRO A 261 -38.44 12.30 -2.82
CA PRO A 261 -38.17 13.56 -2.14
C PRO A 261 -38.75 13.50 -0.73
N ALA A 262 -37.98 13.96 0.25
CA ALA A 262 -38.40 14.04 1.63
C ALA A 262 -39.70 14.85 1.74
N PRO A 263 -40.65 14.46 2.63
CA PRO A 263 -41.90 15.19 2.79
C PRO A 263 -41.60 16.64 3.17
N THR A 264 -41.96 17.56 2.27
CA THR A 264 -41.90 19.00 2.53
C THR A 264 -42.82 19.31 3.69
N ILE A 265 -42.23 19.64 4.85
CA ILE A 265 -42.96 20.18 5.99
C ILE A 265 -43.60 21.49 5.51
N PRO A 266 -44.93 21.65 5.58
CA PRO A 266 -45.57 22.90 5.23
C PRO A 266 -45.03 24.01 6.15
N ARG A 267 -44.30 24.96 5.58
CA ARG A 267 -44.00 26.24 6.23
C ARG A 267 -45.34 26.92 6.49
N LEU A 268 -45.77 26.96 7.75
CA LEU A 268 -46.78 27.90 8.19
C LEU A 268 -46.28 29.30 7.87
N ILE A 269 -46.91 29.95 6.90
CA ILE A 269 -46.78 31.38 6.65
C ILE A 269 -47.60 32.04 7.76
N ASN A 270 -46.92 32.65 8.72
CA ASN A 270 -47.53 33.60 9.64
C ASN A 270 -47.99 34.81 8.82
N GLN A 271 -49.29 34.91 8.60
CA GLN A 271 -49.96 36.16 8.28
C GLN A 271 -50.08 36.93 9.58
N ASP A 272 -49.11 37.77 9.90
CA ASP A 272 -49.33 38.95 10.74
C ASP A 272 -48.48 40.08 10.19
N GLY A 273 -49.18 41.07 9.64
CA GLY A 273 -48.59 42.26 9.07
C GLY A 273 -48.16 43.22 10.18
N ILE A 274 -46.92 43.70 10.08
CA ILE A 274 -46.55 45.04 10.54
C ILE A 274 -45.61 45.61 9.47
N GLY A 275 -46.10 46.62 8.76
CA GLY A 275 -45.36 47.31 7.72
C GLY A 275 -44.33 48.27 8.30
N ILE A 276 -43.17 48.39 7.64
CA ILE A 276 -42.30 49.56 7.73
C ILE A 276 -41.70 49.82 6.35
N VAL A 277 -42.17 50.92 5.77
CA VAL A 277 -41.47 51.97 4.98
C VAL A 277 -40.66 51.54 3.75
N ALA A 278 -41.14 52.05 2.61
CA ALA A 278 -40.48 52.11 1.33
C ALA A 278 -39.25 53.05 1.33
N ALA A 279 -38.24 52.70 0.53
CA ALA A 279 -37.24 53.62 -0.01
C ALA A 279 -36.77 53.13 -1.40
N PRO A 280 -36.28 54.02 -2.28
CA PRO A 280 -36.65 54.03 -3.69
C PRO A 280 -35.72 53.26 -4.62
N GLN A 281 -36.26 53.03 -5.83
CA GLN A 281 -35.61 52.51 -7.01
C GLN A 281 -34.34 53.29 -7.40
N HIS A 282 -33.25 52.58 -7.66
CA HIS A 282 -32.23 53.01 -8.60
C HIS A 282 -32.06 51.96 -9.70
N SER A 283 -32.51 52.32 -10.89
CA SER A 283 -32.15 51.71 -12.16
C SER A 283 -30.66 51.92 -12.43
N GLY A 284 -29.93 50.82 -12.67
CA GLY A 284 -28.53 50.85 -13.04
C GLY A 284 -28.16 49.62 -13.86
N THR A 285 -28.37 49.70 -15.17
CA THR A 285 -27.74 48.84 -16.18
C THR A 285 -26.23 49.09 -16.19
N MET A 286 -25.43 48.08 -15.86
CA MET A 286 -24.06 47.92 -16.37
C MET A 286 -23.67 46.44 -16.40
N GLY A 287 -23.10 46.04 -17.54
CA GLY A 287 -22.64 44.68 -17.80
C GLY A 287 -21.56 44.22 -16.83
N GLY A 288 -21.74 43.02 -16.28
CA GLY A 288 -20.72 42.32 -15.52
C GLY A 288 -19.73 41.59 -16.44
N PRO A 289 -18.42 41.67 -16.17
CA PRO A 289 -17.39 41.05 -17.00
C PRO A 289 -17.35 39.53 -16.81
N ARG A 290 -16.97 38.84 -17.89
CA ARG A 290 -16.68 37.40 -17.92
C ARG A 290 -15.69 37.03 -16.83
N ARG A 291 -16.02 36.00 -16.03
CA ARG A 291 -15.06 35.34 -15.13
C ARG A 291 -13.86 34.82 -15.93
N PRO A 292 -12.61 35.09 -15.52
CA PRO A 292 -11.47 34.41 -16.09
C PRO A 292 -11.45 32.96 -15.58
N SER A 293 -11.08 32.05 -16.47
CA SER A 293 -10.83 30.65 -16.18
C SER A 293 -9.67 30.51 -15.18
N ALA A 294 -9.73 29.47 -14.35
CA ALA A 294 -8.75 29.14 -13.30
C ALA A 294 -7.30 28.92 -13.81
N LEU A 295 -7.06 29.02 -15.12
CA LEU A 295 -5.74 28.89 -15.73
C LEU A 295 -4.91 30.19 -15.72
N GLN A 296 -5.50 31.35 -15.38
CA GLN A 296 -4.79 32.64 -15.34
C GLN A 296 -4.32 33.08 -13.95
N ILE A 297 -4.66 32.34 -12.88
CA ILE A 297 -4.21 32.66 -11.51
C ILE A 297 -2.83 32.03 -11.22
N ALA A 298 -2.39 31.04 -12.00
CA ALA A 298 -1.10 30.38 -11.82
C ALA A 298 0.11 31.15 -12.39
N ALA A 299 -0.09 32.23 -13.16
CA ALA A 299 0.99 32.94 -13.86
C ALA A 299 1.42 34.27 -13.21
N ARG A 300 0.98 34.57 -11.97
CA ARG A 300 1.24 35.86 -11.32
C ARG A 300 1.87 35.80 -9.93
N GLN A 301 2.30 34.63 -9.47
CA GLN A 301 3.17 34.51 -8.30
C GLN A 301 4.60 34.26 -8.80
N GLY A 302 5.34 35.35 -8.97
CA GLY A 302 6.78 35.30 -9.13
C GLY A 302 7.40 34.75 -7.86
N PHE A 303 7.81 33.48 -7.90
CA PHE A 303 8.73 32.92 -6.92
C PHE A 303 10.12 33.46 -7.24
N SER A 304 10.50 34.54 -6.54
CA SER A 304 11.89 34.92 -6.38
C SER A 304 12.58 33.82 -5.59
N TYR A 305 13.56 33.15 -6.22
CA TYR A 305 14.53 32.34 -5.50
C TYR A 305 15.51 33.28 -4.79
N GLU A 306 15.27 33.53 -3.49
CA GLU A 306 16.33 34.01 -2.61
C GLU A 306 17.33 32.86 -2.39
N ARG A 307 18.57 33.06 -2.85
CA ARG A 307 19.70 32.20 -2.51
C ARG A 307 19.93 32.27 -0.99
N PRO A 308 20.07 31.14 -0.29
CA PRO A 308 20.65 31.15 1.04
C PRO A 308 22.10 31.60 0.93
N ASN A 309 22.38 32.68 1.65
CA ASN A 309 23.68 33.28 1.83
C ASN A 309 24.66 32.26 2.43
N SER A 310 25.80 32.07 1.78
CA SER A 310 26.92 31.26 2.26
C SER A 310 27.58 31.95 3.46
N GLY A 311 27.09 31.65 4.67
CA GLY A 311 27.73 32.02 5.93
C GLY A 311 28.83 31.02 6.28
N GLY A 312 30.08 31.46 6.18
CA GLY A 312 31.26 30.69 6.55
C GLY A 312 31.27 30.34 8.04
N TRP A 313 31.43 29.05 8.32
CA TRP A 313 31.79 28.56 9.65
C TRP A 313 33.30 28.41 9.73
N SER A 314 33.93 29.20 10.58
CA SER A 314 35.31 28.99 11.03
C SER A 314 35.36 27.93 12.13
N PRO A 315 36.35 27.02 12.13
CA PRO A 315 36.51 26.03 13.18
C PRO A 315 37.18 26.64 14.41
N THR A 316 36.46 26.70 15.53
CA THR A 316 37.04 26.96 16.85
C THR A 316 37.44 25.63 17.50
N ASN A 317 38.74 25.49 17.74
CA ASN A 317 39.39 24.41 18.48
C ASN A 317 38.74 24.13 19.85
N PRO A 318 38.60 22.86 20.27
CA PRO A 318 38.47 22.53 21.68
C PRO A 318 39.84 22.54 22.38
N PRO A 319 39.91 23.03 23.64
CA PRO A 319 41.15 23.12 24.40
C PRO A 319 41.61 21.75 24.92
N SER A 320 42.92 21.56 24.85
CA SER A 320 43.69 20.51 25.51
C SER A 320 43.58 20.64 27.03
N LEU A 321 43.07 19.60 27.70
CA LEU A 321 43.23 19.42 29.13
C LEU A 321 43.96 18.11 29.41
N SER A 322 45.27 18.31 29.60
CA SER A 322 46.20 17.44 30.29
C SER A 322 45.75 17.18 31.73
N ARG A 323 45.64 15.91 32.12
CA ARG A 323 46.03 15.45 33.47
C ARG A 323 46.21 13.93 33.52
N ASN A 324 47.47 13.52 33.50
CA ASN A 324 47.97 12.34 34.18
C ASN A 324 48.00 12.63 35.70
N PRO A 325 47.88 11.65 36.60
CA PRO A 325 49.05 10.82 36.89
C PRO A 325 48.79 9.34 37.22
N GLN A 326 49.75 8.52 36.76
CA GLN A 326 50.39 7.41 37.45
C GLN A 326 49.69 6.83 38.70
N MET A 327 49.31 5.55 38.59
CA MET A 327 49.45 4.62 39.71
C MET A 327 50.11 3.34 39.22
N SER A 328 51.20 3.01 39.90
CA SER A 328 52.15 1.96 39.60
C SER A 328 51.84 0.72 40.43
N ALA A 329 51.94 -0.47 39.79
CA ALA A 329 52.41 -1.75 40.37
C ALA A 329 51.55 -2.41 41.49
N PRO A 330 51.58 -3.76 41.68
CA PRO A 330 52.73 -4.63 41.43
C PRO A 330 52.50 -5.94 40.67
N GLN A 331 53.65 -6.40 40.17
CA GLN A 331 53.99 -7.69 39.63
C GLN A 331 53.71 -8.85 40.60
N GLY A 332 53.14 -9.91 40.06
CA GLY A 332 53.39 -11.31 40.45
C GLY A 332 53.16 -12.13 39.18
N GLY A 333 54.06 -12.96 38.65
CA GLY A 333 55.18 -13.64 39.29
C GLY A 333 54.89 -15.15 39.30
N ALA A 334 55.36 -15.82 38.24
CA ALA A 334 55.58 -17.28 38.08
C ALA A 334 54.38 -18.17 37.65
N PRO A 335 54.64 -19.37 37.08
CA PRO A 335 55.64 -19.68 36.06
C PRO A 335 55.09 -20.50 34.87
N GLN A 336 55.88 -20.41 33.81
CA GLN A 336 56.01 -21.25 32.62
C GLN A 336 55.91 -22.76 32.90
N GLU A 337 54.97 -23.45 32.24
CA GLU A 337 55.12 -24.88 31.91
C GLU A 337 54.94 -25.10 30.40
N ASN A 338 55.80 -25.98 29.91
CA ASN A 338 56.27 -26.16 28.55
C ASN A 338 55.27 -26.99 27.70
N PRO A 339 55.40 -26.99 26.37
CA PRO A 339 54.49 -27.60 25.42
C PRO A 339 54.84 -29.08 25.16
N GLU A 340 54.00 -29.69 24.33
CA GLU A 340 54.24 -30.83 23.44
C GLU A 340 53.38 -32.09 23.68
N HIS A 341 52.98 -32.64 22.53
CA HIS A 341 52.48 -33.99 22.29
C HIS A 341 51.07 -34.33 22.81
N TRP A 342 50.11 -34.53 21.90
CA TRP A 342 49.83 -35.86 21.34
C TRP A 342 48.93 -35.75 20.09
N TYR A 343 49.54 -36.05 18.95
CA TYR A 343 48.87 -36.43 17.71
C TYR A 343 48.16 -37.79 17.89
N SER A 344 47.13 -38.02 17.06
CA SER A 344 46.61 -39.33 16.65
C SER A 344 45.62 -40.06 17.60
N ARG A 345 44.33 -40.01 17.24
CA ARG A 345 43.53 -41.24 17.14
C ARG A 345 42.30 -41.13 16.21
N ASN A 346 42.49 -41.66 15.01
CA ASN A 346 41.63 -42.59 14.28
C ASN A 346 40.15 -42.26 14.05
N ALA A 347 39.92 -41.91 12.77
CA ALA A 347 38.82 -42.33 11.93
C ALA A 347 38.15 -43.68 12.28
N ARG A 348 36.82 -43.67 12.31
CA ARG A 348 35.96 -44.71 11.73
C ARG A 348 34.52 -44.19 11.61
N MET A 349 34.15 -43.63 10.47
CA MET A 349 32.75 -43.48 10.07
C MET A 349 32.36 -44.66 9.16
N PRO A 350 31.20 -45.30 9.38
CA PRO A 350 30.73 -46.42 8.57
C PRO A 350 30.26 -45.95 7.17
N PRO A 351 30.24 -46.88 6.18
CA PRO A 351 30.05 -46.55 4.77
C PRO A 351 28.62 -46.11 4.43
N ALA A 352 28.55 -45.23 3.43
CA ALA A 352 27.33 -44.72 2.82
C ALA A 352 26.45 -45.85 2.28
N GLU A 353 25.18 -45.81 2.69
CA GLU A 353 24.13 -46.66 2.15
C GLU A 353 23.65 -46.12 0.80
N ASN A 354 23.51 -47.04 -0.13
CA ASN A 354 23.41 -46.84 -1.56
C ASN A 354 21.93 -46.63 -1.93
N GLU A 355 21.46 -45.40 -2.00
CA GLU A 355 20.08 -45.11 -2.42
C GLU A 355 19.94 -45.21 -3.95
N ARG A 356 19.05 -46.13 -4.35
CA ARG A 356 18.62 -46.41 -5.73
C ARG A 356 18.01 -45.17 -6.41
N PRO A 357 18.26 -44.97 -7.72
CA PRO A 357 17.42 -44.10 -8.52
C PRO A 357 16.08 -44.79 -8.84
N SER A 358 15.00 -44.30 -8.26
CA SER A 358 13.64 -44.62 -8.69
C SER A 358 13.32 -43.88 -9.99
N ASN A 359 13.30 -44.65 -11.08
CA ASN A 359 12.69 -44.30 -12.36
C ASN A 359 11.23 -43.87 -12.14
N ILE A 360 10.90 -42.61 -12.45
CA ILE A 360 9.52 -42.16 -12.64
C ILE A 360 9.35 -41.76 -14.09
N LEU A 361 8.70 -42.69 -14.80
CA LEU A 361 7.83 -42.55 -15.97
C LEU A 361 7.69 -41.14 -16.55
N GLN A 362 8.37 -40.98 -17.68
CA GLN A 362 8.04 -40.10 -18.78
C GLN A 362 6.63 -40.48 -19.29
N ARG A 363 5.65 -39.59 -19.08
CA ARG A 363 4.30 -39.73 -19.63
C ARG A 363 4.21 -38.87 -20.88
N ASP A 364 4.13 -39.53 -22.03
CA ASP A 364 3.74 -38.95 -23.30
C ASP A 364 2.38 -38.25 -23.16
N ASN A 365 2.32 -36.98 -23.56
CA ASN A 365 1.06 -36.33 -23.86
C ASN A 365 0.92 -36.30 -25.38
N ASP A 366 0.05 -37.18 -25.85
CA ASP A 366 -0.46 -37.21 -27.20
C ASP A 366 -1.13 -35.88 -27.58
N VAL A 367 -0.79 -35.48 -28.78
CA VAL A 367 -1.43 -34.44 -29.58
C VAL A 367 -2.81 -34.92 -30.01
N PHE A 368 -3.86 -34.17 -29.69
CA PHE A 368 -5.11 -34.22 -30.44
C PHE A 368 -5.72 -32.81 -30.59
N TYR A 369 -5.83 -32.42 -31.86
CA TYR A 369 -6.51 -31.29 -32.50
C TYR A 369 -5.93 -29.88 -32.36
#